data_AF-A0A382MX88-F1
#
_entry.id   AF-A0A382MX88-F1
#
_cell.length_a   1.000
_cell.length_b   1.000
_cell.length_c   1.000
_cell.angle_alpha   90.00
_cell.angle_beta   90.00
_cell.angle_gamma   90.00
#
_symmetry.space_group_name_H-M   'P 1'
#
loop_
_entity.id
_entity.type
_entity.pdbx_description
1 polymer ?
#
loop_
_entity_poly.entity_id
_entity_poly.type
_entity_poly.pdbx_seq_one_letter_code
_entity_poly.pdbx_strand_id
1 'polypeptide(L)' 'MPSVLTQLAERLVTGTVRVVDLSQPLEPDTPVIGLPEIFTPSPRMSIEVLSRYDDRGPAWYW' A
#
# COMPACT_ATOMS: atom_id res chain seq x y z
N MET A 1 5.72 19.42 30.63
CA MET A 1 5.13 18.12 30.27
C MET A 1 5.33 17.92 28.78
N PRO A 2 5.91 16.80 28.31
CA PRO A 2 6.05 16.54 26.88
C PRO A 2 4.67 16.51 26.22
N SER A 3 4.58 17.03 25.00
CA SER A 3 3.33 17.02 24.24
C SER A 3 2.85 15.59 23.99
N VAL A 4 1.56 15.41 23.68
CA VAL A 4 1.01 14.09 23.33
C VAL A 4 1.76 13.47 22.14
N LEU A 5 2.12 14.27 21.13
CA LEU A 5 2.87 13.79 19.96
C LEU A 5 4.28 13.35 20.33
N THR A 6 4.95 14.06 21.24
CA THR A 6 6.27 13.68 21.76
C THR A 6 6.22 12.32 22.47
N GLN A 7 5.23 12.14 23.35
CA GLN A 7 5.05 10.88 24.07
C GLN A 7 4.69 9.72 23.12
N LEU A 8 3.90 9.98 22.08
CA LEU A 8 3.58 8.98 21.05
C LEU A 8 4.84 8.54 20.28
N ALA A 9 5.67 9.49 19.84
CA ALA A 9 6.91 9.20 19.14
C ALA A 9 7.86 8.37 20.01
N GLU A 10 8.05 8.75 21.27
CA GLU A 10 8.84 7.98 22.24
C GLU A 10 8.31 6.55 22.39
N ARG A 11 6.99 6.39 22.57
CA ARG A 11 6.36 5.07 22.75
C ARG A 11 6.38 4.19 21.50
N LEU A 12 6.41 4.78 20.31
CA LEU A 12 6.64 4.05 19.05
C LEU A 12 8.08 3.53 18.99
N VAL A 13 9.07 4.35 19.34
CA VAL A 13 10.49 3.96 19.36
C VAL A 13 10.77 2.89 20.41
N THR A 14 10.18 3.00 21.61
CA THR A 14 10.36 2.00 22.67
C THR A 14 9.56 0.72 22.45
N GLY A 15 8.67 0.68 21.44
CA GLY A 15 7.78 -0.46 21.20
C GLY A 15 6.62 -0.61 22.19
N THR A 16 6.41 0.36 23.09
CA THR A 16 5.24 0.38 23.99
C THR A 16 3.94 0.53 23.21
N VAL A 17 3.96 1.27 22.10
CA VAL A 17 2.89 1.31 21.11
C VAL A 17 3.32 0.47 19.91
N ARG A 18 2.47 -0.46 19.49
CA ARG A 18 2.72 -1.35 18.34
C ARG A 18 1.98 -0.84 17.12
N VAL A 19 2.67 -0.84 15.97
CA VAL A 19 2.05 -0.68 14.65
C VAL A 19 1.63 -2.06 14.16
N VAL A 20 0.36 -2.21 13.79
CA VAL A 20 -0.19 -3.45 13.24
C VAL A 20 -0.64 -3.16 11.83
N ASP A 21 -0.07 -3.87 10.87
CA ASP A 21 -0.52 -3.81 9.48
C ASP A 21 -1.79 -4.66 9.33
N LEU A 22 -2.86 -4.02 8.83
CA LEU A 22 -4.16 -4.64 8.57
C LEU A 22 -4.49 -4.62 7.06
N SER A 23 -3.49 -4.34 6.22
CA SER A 23 -3.62 -4.30 4.78
C SER A 23 -3.50 -5.70 4.15
N GLN A 24 -4.10 -5.84 2.97
CA GLN A 24 -3.84 -6.95 2.05
C GLN A 24 -2.91 -6.45 0.94
N PRO A 25 -1.96 -7.26 0.44
CA PRO A 25 -1.20 -6.93 -0.76
C PRO A 25 -2.15 -6.64 -1.93
N LEU A 26 -1.88 -5.55 -2.66
CA LEU A 26 -2.67 -5.17 -3.82
C LEU A 26 -2.01 -5.74 -5.08
N GLU A 27 -2.66 -6.73 -5.66
CA GLU A 27 -2.18 -7.53 -6.78
C GLU A 27 -3.25 -7.60 -7.88
N PRO A 28 -2.89 -7.91 -9.14
CA PRO A 28 -3.87 -8.01 -10.22
C PRO A 28 -4.99 -9.03 -9.96
N ASP A 29 -4.73 -10.04 -9.14
CA ASP A 29 -5.69 -11.07 -8.74
C ASP A 29 -6.50 -10.71 -7.47
N THR A 30 -6.20 -9.59 -6.78
CA THR A 30 -6.97 -9.12 -5.61
C THR A 30 -8.47 -9.09 -5.95
N PRO A 31 -9.31 -9.76 -5.14
CA PRO A 31 -10.75 -9.77 -5.38
C PRO A 31 -11.34 -8.36 -5.32
N VAL A 32 -12.23 -8.07 -6.27
CA VAL A 32 -12.99 -6.82 -6.31
C VAL A 32 -14.45 -7.15 -6.03
N ILE A 33 -15.16 -6.23 -5.38
CA ILE A 33 -16.59 -6.38 -5.11
C ILE A 33 -17.37 -6.61 -6.41
N GLY A 34 -18.14 -7.70 -6.45
CA GLY A 34 -19.10 -7.94 -7.52
C GLY A 34 -20.33 -7.06 -7.34
N LEU A 35 -20.79 -6.45 -8.43
CA LEU A 35 -22.00 -5.62 -8.43
C LEU A 35 -23.06 -6.26 -9.33
N PRO A 36 -24.37 -6.03 -9.06
CA PRO A 36 -25.44 -6.35 -9.99
C PRO A 36 -25.20 -5.77 -11.39
N GLU A 37 -25.68 -6.46 -12.44
CA GLU A 37 -25.43 -6.11 -13.84
C GLU A 37 -25.86 -4.69 -14.25
N ILE A 38 -26.81 -4.11 -13.52
CA ILE A 38 -27.26 -2.73 -13.75
C ILE A 38 -26.22 -1.67 -13.33
N PHE A 39 -25.15 -2.06 -12.64
CA PHE A 39 -24.09 -1.17 -12.20
C PHE A 39 -22.77 -1.49 -12.89
N THR A 40 -22.00 -0.46 -13.20
CA THR A 40 -20.64 -0.60 -13.73
C THR A 40 -19.73 -1.20 -12.65
N PRO A 41 -19.01 -2.30 -12.93
CA PRO A 41 -18.10 -2.93 -11.96
C PRO A 41 -16.91 -2.02 -11.65
N SER A 42 -16.37 -2.15 -10.44
CA SER A 42 -15.12 -1.50 -10.07
C SER A 42 -13.95 -2.12 -10.88
N PRO A 43 -12.96 -1.32 -11.30
CA PRO A 43 -11.81 -1.84 -12.02
C PRO A 43 -10.96 -2.74 -11.10
N ARG A 44 -10.27 -3.70 -11.71
CA ARG A 44 -9.23 -4.49 -11.03
C ARG A 44 -7.95 -3.68 -10.90
N MET A 45 -7.08 -4.09 -9.97
CA MET A 45 -5.71 -3.59 -9.94
C MET A 45 -5.00 -3.94 -11.25
N SER A 46 -4.25 -2.99 -11.78
CA SER A 46 -3.32 -3.21 -12.89
C SER A 46 -1.97 -2.59 -12.55
N ILE A 47 -0.89 -3.27 -12.91
CA ILE A 47 0.48 -2.79 -12.73
C ILE A 47 1.13 -2.82 -14.10
N GLU A 48 1.64 -1.68 -14.53
CA GLU A 48 2.43 -1.55 -15.75
C GLU A 48 3.89 -1.29 -15.36
N VAL A 49 4.79 -2.16 -15.83
CA VAL A 49 6.23 -1.98 -15.60
C VAL A 49 6.79 -1.12 -16.73
N LEU A 50 7.23 0.08 -16.38
CA LEU A 50 7.81 1.05 -17.30
C LEU A 50 9.27 0.70 -17.60
N SER A 51 10.02 0.28 -16.58
CA SER A 51 11.40 -0.18 -16.74
C SER A 51 11.81 -1.15 -15.63
N ARG A 52 12.72 -2.08 -15.95
CA ARG A 52 13.26 -3.01 -14.95
C ARG A 52 14.74 -3.23 -15.13
N TYR A 53 15.52 -2.18 -14.86
CA TYR A 53 16.97 -2.19 -15.07
C TYR A 53 17.34 -2.72 -16.47
N ASP A 54 16.47 -2.42 -17.43
CA ASP A 54 16.54 -2.79 -18.82
C ASP A 54 16.93 -1.56 -19.65
N ASP A 55 17.00 -1.69 -20.97
CA ASP A 55 17.38 -0.57 -21.85
C ASP A 55 16.43 0.63 -21.74
N ARG A 56 15.19 0.42 -21.27
CA ARG A 56 14.20 1.49 -21.06
C ARG A 56 14.44 2.27 -19.75
N GLY A 57 15.18 1.70 -18.80
CA GLY A 57 15.54 2.33 -17.54
C GLY A 57 16.74 1.62 -16.89
N PRO A 58 17.97 1.82 -17.39
CA PRO A 58 19.12 1.01 -17.01
C PRO A 58 19.53 1.18 -15.54
N ALA A 59 19.09 2.26 -14.88
CA ALA A 59 19.40 2.57 -13.49
C ALA A 59 18.19 2.44 -12.54
N TRP A 60 16.98 2.11 -13.03
CA TRP A 60 15.76 2.20 -12.24
C TRP A 60 14.79 1.04 -12.46
N TYR A 61 13.97 0.78 -11.43
CA TYR A 61 12.76 -0.03 -11.52
C TYR A 61 11.57 0.90 -11.32
N TRP A 62 10.80 1.08 -12.39
CA TRP A 62 9.60 1.91 -12.42
C TRP A 62 8.44 1.08 -12.96
#